data_AF-A0A5C9EZL4-F1
#
_entry.id   AF-A0A5C9EZL4-F1
#
_cell.length_a   1.000
_cell.length_b   1.000
_cell.length_c   1.000
_cell.angle_alpha   90.00
_cell.angle_beta   90.00
_cell.angle_gamma   90.00
#
_symmetry.space_group_name_H-M   'P 1'
#
loop_
_entity.id
_entity.type
_entity.pdbx_description
1 polymer ?
#
loop_
_entity_poly.entity_id
_entity_poly.type
_entity_poly.pdbx_seq_one_letter_code
_entity_poly.pdbx_strand_id
1 'polypeptide(L)'
;MNNEFTVKDNQDKEIKLMVKNITAQELSDADMYYAGRVAEILRNNKQKLLVRSQVDDYLKESGIWTEKDEKAISDIQNTINEKLNILRKGGISKQSGRNITIEVTKLRSKIVEIMRKRQTFDDSTIESIAERDRKDYIIHTCIVDPDTGEKYWETIDDLKNDKLTDIYAKSSDMVDRVIFDFDPDFENKLPEVKWLKKYKFVDDNLRYIDPNTGEHVDEFGNPLDESEALNALSNIIGDIEPEKPYTEDCVKTKKSTKKKSK
;
A
#
# COMPACT_ATOMS: atom_id res chain seq x y z
N MET A 1 -2.07 -21.12 -11.12
CA MET A 1 -1.63 -19.73 -11.36
C MET A 1 -0.39 -19.81 -12.25
N ASN A 2 -0.18 -18.84 -13.13
CA ASN A 2 1.10 -18.76 -13.84
C ASN A 2 2.13 -18.19 -12.85
N ASN A 3 3.13 -19.00 -12.49
CA ASN A 3 4.17 -18.60 -11.56
C ASN A 3 5.37 -17.95 -12.27
N GLU A 4 5.36 -17.94 -13.61
CA GLU A 4 6.35 -17.24 -14.42
C GLU A 4 5.99 -15.77 -14.58
N PHE A 5 7.01 -14.92 -14.60
CA PHE A 5 6.88 -13.50 -14.84
C PHE A 5 8.12 -12.95 -15.54
N THR A 6 7.94 -11.80 -16.18
CA THR A 6 9.02 -11.04 -16.83
C THR A 6 9.19 -9.71 -16.12
N VAL A 7 10.45 -9.29 -15.97
CA VAL A 7 10.84 -8.01 -15.39
C VAL A 7 12.02 -7.44 -16.17
N LYS A 8 12.10 -6.12 -16.27
CA LYS A 8 13.21 -5.43 -16.92
C LYS A 8 14.30 -5.13 -15.90
N ASP A 9 15.55 -5.32 -16.29
CA ASP A 9 16.69 -4.89 -15.48
C ASP A 9 16.98 -3.38 -15.67
N ASN A 10 17.99 -2.88 -14.97
CA ASN A 10 18.42 -1.48 -15.07
C ASN A 10 18.94 -1.07 -16.47
N GLN A 11 19.12 -2.03 -17.38
CA GLN A 11 19.54 -1.83 -18.78
C GLN A 11 18.38 -2.04 -19.77
N ASP A 12 17.14 -2.11 -19.28
CA ASP A 12 15.92 -2.38 -20.05
C ASP A 12 15.88 -3.77 -20.70
N LYS A 13 16.73 -4.69 -20.25
CA LYS A 13 16.74 -6.09 -20.72
C LYS A 13 15.68 -6.87 -19.97
N GLU A 14 14.85 -7.58 -20.72
CA GLU A 14 13.86 -8.49 -20.14
C GLU A 14 14.51 -9.76 -19.56
N ILE A 15 14.18 -10.05 -18.31
CA ILE A 15 14.56 -11.25 -17.57
C ILE A 15 13.28 -12.03 -17.26
N LYS A 16 13.30 -13.33 -17.57
CA LYS A 16 12.20 -14.25 -17.30
C LYS A 16 12.52 -15.04 -16.02
N LEU A 17 11.60 -15.04 -15.07
CA LEU A 17 11.75 -15.69 -13.76
C LEU A 17 10.51 -16.50 -13.41
N MET A 18 10.64 -17.40 -12.43
CA MET A 18 9.53 -18.17 -11.88
C MET A 18 9.58 -18.21 -10.36
N VAL A 19 8.40 -18.18 -9.72
CA VAL A 19 8.25 -18.56 -8.31
C VAL A 19 7.99 -20.07 -8.21
N LYS A 20 8.98 -20.84 -7.75
CA LYS A 20 8.73 -22.24 -7.40
C LYS A 20 8.00 -22.33 -6.05
N ASN A 21 7.22 -23.40 -5.87
CA ASN A 21 6.59 -23.67 -4.58
C ASN A 21 7.66 -23.96 -3.52
N ILE A 22 7.46 -23.41 -2.33
CA ILE A 22 8.32 -23.67 -1.17
C ILE A 22 8.09 -25.09 -0.64
N THR A 23 9.17 -25.80 -0.34
CA THR A 23 9.09 -27.12 0.30
C THR A 23 9.02 -26.99 1.83
N ALA A 24 8.59 -28.06 2.52
CA ALA A 24 8.56 -28.07 3.99
C ALA A 24 9.95 -27.88 4.61
N GLN A 25 11.01 -28.41 3.98
CA GLN A 25 12.37 -28.23 4.46
C GLN A 25 12.82 -26.78 4.30
N GLU A 26 12.59 -26.15 3.15
CA GLU A 26 12.96 -24.76 2.91
C GLU A 26 12.19 -23.79 3.82
N LEU A 27 10.94 -24.11 4.14
CA LEU A 27 10.17 -23.37 5.13
C LEU A 27 10.77 -23.51 6.53
N SER A 28 11.16 -24.73 6.93
CA SER A 28 11.86 -24.97 8.20
C SER A 28 13.20 -24.22 8.25
N ASP A 29 13.93 -24.16 7.14
CA ASP A 29 15.20 -23.43 7.06
C ASP A 29 14.98 -21.91 7.17
N ALA A 30 13.89 -21.38 6.58
CA ALA A 30 13.48 -19.99 6.74
C ALA A 30 13.11 -19.66 8.21
N ASP A 31 12.40 -20.57 8.89
CA ASP A 31 12.05 -20.40 10.30
C ASP A 31 13.29 -20.47 11.21
N MET A 32 14.28 -21.29 10.87
CA MET A 32 15.59 -21.29 11.53
C MET A 32 16.34 -19.97 11.29
N TYR A 33 16.26 -19.41 10.08
CA TYR A 33 16.85 -18.11 9.75
C TYR A 33 16.24 -17.00 10.62
N TYR A 34 14.91 -16.98 10.75
CA TYR A 34 14.18 -16.09 11.65
C TYR A 34 14.63 -16.23 13.11
N ALA A 35 14.62 -17.46 13.65
CA ALA A 35 14.99 -17.70 15.04
C ALA A 35 16.45 -17.30 15.34
N GLY A 36 17.36 -17.62 14.41
CA GLY A 36 18.75 -17.20 14.48
C GLY A 36 18.89 -15.68 14.53
N ARG A 37 18.14 -14.97 13.68
CA ARG A 37 18.15 -13.51 13.62
C ARG A 37 17.60 -12.86 14.89
N VAL A 38 16.48 -13.35 15.41
CA VAL A 38 15.93 -12.90 16.71
C VAL A 38 16.97 -13.08 17.81
N ALA A 39 17.60 -14.26 17.90
CA ALA A 39 18.61 -14.54 18.93
C ALA A 39 19.88 -13.68 18.77
N GLU A 40 20.29 -13.36 17.55
CA GLU A 40 21.40 -12.46 17.27
C GLU A 40 21.09 -11.03 17.72
N ILE A 41 19.93 -10.48 17.33
CA ILE A 41 19.53 -9.12 17.66
C ILE A 41 19.38 -8.99 19.18
N LEU A 42 18.69 -9.93 19.84
CA LEU A 42 18.51 -9.92 21.30
C LEU A 42 19.84 -9.90 22.06
N ARG A 43 20.82 -10.72 21.66
CA ARG A 43 22.15 -10.75 22.30
C ARG A 43 22.93 -9.46 22.10
N ASN A 44 22.69 -8.75 21.00
CA ASN A 44 23.44 -7.56 20.59
C ASN A 44 22.61 -6.27 20.63
N ASN A 45 21.47 -6.25 21.36
CA ASN A 45 20.47 -5.18 21.30
C ASN A 45 20.90 -3.87 22.00
N LYS A 46 21.96 -3.23 21.50
CA LYS A 46 22.49 -1.96 22.04
C LYS A 46 21.56 -0.79 21.77
N GLN A 47 20.78 -0.88 20.69
CA GLN A 47 19.80 0.12 20.26
C GLN A 47 18.49 0.04 21.05
N LYS A 48 18.33 -0.97 21.93
CA LYS A 48 17.11 -1.20 22.72
C LYS A 48 15.86 -1.31 21.86
N LEU A 49 15.95 -2.05 20.76
CA LEU A 49 14.81 -2.43 19.94
C LEU A 49 13.80 -3.19 20.81
N LEU A 50 12.53 -2.91 20.59
CA LEU A 50 11.43 -3.55 21.31
C LEU A 50 11.14 -4.94 20.73
N VAL A 51 10.67 -5.85 21.57
CA VAL A 51 9.91 -7.01 21.10
C VAL A 51 8.44 -6.64 20.93
N ARG A 52 7.68 -7.36 20.09
CA ARG A 52 6.26 -7.04 19.84
C ARG A 52 5.43 -6.97 21.11
N SER A 53 5.69 -7.84 22.08
CA SER A 53 4.98 -7.83 23.36
C SER A 53 5.17 -6.56 24.19
N GLN A 54 6.18 -5.75 23.88
CA GLN A 54 6.47 -4.47 24.55
C GLN A 54 5.89 -3.26 23.82
N VAL A 55 5.47 -3.42 22.56
CA VAL A 55 5.03 -2.29 21.72
C VAL A 55 3.78 -1.63 22.30
N ASP A 56 2.78 -2.42 22.68
CA ASP A 56 1.51 -1.87 23.16
C ASP A 56 1.69 -1.06 24.46
N ASP A 57 2.50 -1.55 25.40
CA ASP A 57 2.81 -0.83 26.64
C ASP A 57 3.60 0.46 26.35
N TYR A 58 4.62 0.38 25.51
CA TYR A 58 5.43 1.54 25.11
C TYR A 58 4.57 2.63 24.45
N LEU A 59 3.67 2.25 23.54
CA LEU A 59 2.81 3.20 22.83
C LEU A 59 1.77 3.85 23.75
N LYS A 60 1.25 3.10 24.73
CA LYS A 60 0.32 3.61 25.75
C LYS A 60 1.00 4.58 26.68
N GLU A 61 2.17 4.22 27.22
CA GLU A 61 2.98 5.08 28.10
C GLU A 61 3.42 6.37 27.38
N SER A 62 3.73 6.27 26.09
CA SER A 62 4.13 7.41 25.25
C SER A 62 2.95 8.25 24.77
N GLY A 63 1.70 7.83 25.01
CA GLY A 63 0.49 8.51 24.55
C GLY A 63 0.30 8.52 23.02
N ILE A 64 1.00 7.63 22.30
CA ILE A 64 0.96 7.52 20.83
C ILE A 64 -0.24 6.70 20.38
N TRP A 65 -0.52 5.61 21.10
CA TRP A 65 -1.68 4.76 20.90
C TRP A 65 -2.45 4.66 22.21
N THR A 66 -3.71 5.06 22.20
CA THR A 66 -4.55 5.13 23.39
C THR A 66 -5.88 4.43 23.18
N GLU A 67 -6.64 4.24 24.26
CA GLU A 67 -8.04 3.77 24.19
C GLU A 67 -8.91 4.65 23.26
N LYS A 68 -8.54 5.92 23.04
CA LYS A 68 -9.23 6.79 22.09
C LYS A 68 -9.04 6.34 20.64
N ASP A 69 -7.85 5.87 20.28
CA ASP A 69 -7.56 5.36 18.94
C ASP A 69 -8.31 4.05 18.69
N GLU A 70 -8.32 3.15 19.67
CA GLU A 70 -9.08 1.89 19.63
C GLU A 70 -10.59 2.15 19.51
N LYS A 71 -11.11 3.08 20.32
CA LYS A 71 -12.52 3.48 20.24
C LYS A 71 -12.85 4.12 18.89
N ALA A 72 -11.98 4.97 18.36
CA ALA A 72 -12.18 5.61 17.06
C ALA A 72 -12.28 4.56 15.94
N ILE A 73 -11.40 3.55 15.93
CA ILE A 73 -11.47 2.45 14.96
C ILE A 73 -12.79 1.69 15.09
N SER A 74 -13.20 1.34 16.32
CA SER A 74 -14.46 0.64 16.57
C SER A 74 -15.68 1.44 16.10
N ASP A 75 -15.74 2.74 16.42
CA ASP A 75 -16.82 3.64 15.98
C ASP A 75 -16.87 3.75 14.45
N ILE A 76 -15.70 3.86 13.80
CA ILE A 76 -15.60 3.91 12.33
C ILE A 76 -16.07 2.59 11.71
N GLN A 77 -15.68 1.44 12.26
CA GLN A 77 -16.12 0.12 11.78
C GLN A 77 -17.64 -0.03 11.87
N ASN A 78 -18.24 0.39 12.99
CA ASN A 78 -19.70 0.39 13.14
C ASN A 78 -20.37 1.27 12.09
N THR A 79 -19.83 2.47 11.86
CA THR A 79 -20.33 3.39 10.83
C THR A 79 -20.22 2.80 9.42
N ILE A 80 -19.11 2.13 9.09
CA ILE A 80 -18.95 1.40 7.82
C ILE A 80 -20.03 0.34 7.69
N ASN A 81 -20.26 -0.48 8.72
CA ASN A 81 -21.25 -1.55 8.70
C ASN A 81 -22.67 -1.02 8.50
N GLU A 82 -23.04 0.08 9.15
CA GLU A 82 -24.33 0.76 8.95
C GLU A 82 -24.51 1.23 7.50
N LYS A 83 -23.50 1.91 6.94
CA LYS A 83 -23.49 2.38 5.56
C LYS A 83 -23.60 1.24 4.55
N LEU A 84 -22.84 0.17 4.75
CA LEU A 84 -22.91 -1.03 3.90
C LEU A 84 -24.27 -1.73 3.99
N ASN A 85 -24.91 -1.72 5.16
CA ASN A 85 -26.26 -2.22 5.33
C ASN A 85 -27.29 -1.40 4.55
N ILE A 86 -27.14 -0.08 4.46
CA ILE A 86 -27.99 0.79 3.62
C ILE A 86 -27.81 0.41 2.13
N LEU A 87 -26.57 0.27 1.66
CA LEU A 87 -26.28 -0.18 0.29
C LEU A 87 -26.89 -1.54 -0.04
N ARG A 88 -26.85 -2.49 0.91
CA ARG A 88 -27.40 -3.84 0.74
C ARG A 88 -28.92 -3.84 0.70
N LYS A 89 -29.58 -3.05 1.56
CA LYS A 89 -31.06 -2.92 1.59
C LYS A 89 -31.60 -2.26 0.32
N GLY A 90 -30.84 -1.32 -0.25
CA GLY A 90 -31.29 -0.54 -1.41
C GLY A 90 -32.36 0.50 -1.02
N GLY A 91 -33.21 0.88 -1.98
CA GLY A 91 -34.25 1.91 -1.77
C GLY A 91 -33.73 3.35 -1.78
N ILE A 92 -32.47 3.56 -2.18
CA ILE A 92 -31.81 4.87 -2.31
C ILE A 92 -31.50 5.17 -3.78
N SER A 93 -31.28 6.45 -4.09
CA SER A 93 -30.82 6.86 -5.43
C SER A 93 -29.41 6.34 -5.72
N LYS A 94 -29.05 6.18 -7.01
CA LYS A 94 -27.68 5.81 -7.40
C LYS A 94 -26.66 6.85 -6.92
N GLN A 95 -26.99 8.14 -6.96
CA GLN A 95 -26.09 9.19 -6.47
C GLN A 95 -25.88 9.07 -4.95
N SER A 96 -26.94 8.81 -4.17
CA SER A 96 -26.80 8.54 -2.73
C SER A 96 -25.94 7.30 -2.47
N GLY A 97 -26.11 6.25 -3.26
CA GLY A 97 -25.28 5.05 -3.16
C GLY A 97 -23.80 5.33 -3.46
N ARG A 98 -23.50 6.11 -4.50
CA ARG A 98 -22.14 6.55 -4.83
C ARG A 98 -21.51 7.35 -3.69
N ASN A 99 -22.25 8.30 -3.11
CA ASN A 99 -21.76 9.08 -1.97
C ASN A 99 -21.45 8.18 -0.76
N ILE A 100 -22.33 7.21 -0.47
CA ILE A 100 -22.08 6.24 0.61
C ILE A 100 -20.82 5.42 0.35
N THR A 101 -20.58 4.95 -0.88
CA THR A 101 -19.36 4.19 -1.20
C THR A 101 -18.10 5.03 -1.01
N ILE A 102 -18.12 6.30 -1.42
CA ILE A 102 -16.99 7.22 -1.23
C ILE A 102 -16.74 7.46 0.27
N GLU A 103 -17.79 7.66 1.06
CA GLU A 103 -17.67 7.80 2.51
C GLU A 103 -17.09 6.54 3.16
N VAL A 104 -17.53 5.34 2.74
CA VAL A 104 -16.97 4.08 3.24
C VAL A 104 -15.48 3.97 2.91
N THR A 105 -15.06 4.31 1.69
CA THR A 105 -13.64 4.34 1.30
C THR A 105 -12.85 5.28 2.20
N LYS A 106 -13.33 6.52 2.42
CA LYS A 106 -12.68 7.50 3.30
C LYS A 106 -12.57 7.01 4.75
N LEU A 107 -13.61 6.35 5.26
CA LEU A 107 -13.60 5.76 6.60
C LEU A 107 -12.56 4.63 6.72
N ARG A 108 -12.40 3.78 5.70
CA ARG A 108 -11.33 2.77 5.68
C ARG A 108 -9.94 3.40 5.67
N SER A 109 -9.72 4.42 4.83
CA SER A 109 -8.47 5.18 4.82
C SER A 109 -8.17 5.77 6.20
N LYS A 110 -9.19 6.24 6.93
CA LYS A 110 -9.01 6.76 8.29
C LYS A 110 -8.60 5.67 9.28
N ILE A 111 -9.14 4.46 9.17
CA ILE A 111 -8.67 3.32 9.99
C ILE A 111 -7.18 3.06 9.71
N VAL A 112 -6.79 2.99 8.44
CA VAL A 112 -5.38 2.78 8.04
C VAL A 112 -4.49 3.88 8.59
N GLU A 113 -4.90 5.15 8.49
CA GLU A 113 -4.17 6.30 9.04
C GLU A 113 -3.96 6.18 10.56
N ILE A 114 -4.99 5.78 11.31
CA ILE A 114 -4.87 5.56 12.76
C ILE A 114 -3.92 4.40 13.04
N MET A 115 -4.07 3.28 12.33
CA MET A 115 -3.23 2.09 12.49
C MET A 115 -1.76 2.33 12.15
N ARG A 116 -1.45 3.24 11.21
CA ARG A 116 -0.06 3.62 10.88
C ARG A 116 0.72 4.07 12.12
N LYS A 117 0.09 4.73 13.09
CA LYS A 117 0.74 5.14 14.35
C LYS A 117 1.36 3.94 15.09
N ARG A 118 0.66 2.80 15.11
CA ARG A 118 1.12 1.55 15.74
C ARG A 118 2.09 0.81 14.82
N GLN A 119 1.77 0.72 13.53
CA GLN A 119 2.53 -0.05 12.56
C GLN A 119 3.99 0.39 12.48
N THR A 120 4.28 1.70 12.50
CA THR A 120 5.66 2.22 12.45
C THR A 120 6.56 1.65 13.56
N PHE A 121 5.99 1.41 14.75
CA PHE A 121 6.73 0.84 15.87
C PHE A 121 6.81 -0.68 15.78
N ASP A 122 5.74 -1.33 15.33
CA ASP A 122 5.75 -2.77 15.05
C ASP A 122 6.82 -3.12 13.99
N ASP A 123 6.95 -2.34 12.92
CA ASP A 123 7.94 -2.50 11.83
C ASP A 123 9.40 -2.41 12.30
N SER A 124 9.61 -1.83 13.48
CA SER A 124 10.91 -1.64 14.12
C SER A 124 11.20 -2.67 15.21
N THR A 125 10.27 -3.60 15.47
CA THR A 125 10.48 -4.67 16.44
C THR A 125 11.51 -5.69 15.96
N ILE A 126 12.11 -6.39 16.91
CA ILE A 126 13.07 -7.47 16.64
C ILE A 126 12.43 -8.53 15.74
N GLU A 127 11.18 -8.91 16.02
CA GLU A 127 10.41 -9.89 15.25
C GLU A 127 10.13 -9.39 13.83
N SER A 128 9.73 -8.13 13.65
CA SER A 128 9.48 -7.59 12.30
C SER A 128 10.77 -7.45 11.47
N ILE A 129 11.90 -7.14 12.09
CA ILE A 129 13.21 -7.19 11.42
C ILE A 129 13.53 -8.64 10.99
N ALA A 130 13.36 -9.60 11.90
CA ALA A 130 13.62 -11.01 11.60
C ALA A 130 12.66 -11.58 10.54
N GLU A 131 11.40 -11.13 10.49
CA GLU A 131 10.43 -11.55 9.48
C GLU A 131 10.82 -11.02 8.09
N ARG A 132 11.36 -9.79 7.99
CA ARG A 132 11.93 -9.30 6.71
C ARG A 132 13.08 -10.18 6.24
N ASP A 133 13.98 -10.53 7.15
CA ASP A 133 15.13 -11.40 6.86
C ASP A 133 14.66 -12.83 6.46
N ARG A 134 13.62 -13.35 7.11
CA ARG A 134 12.95 -14.61 6.74
C ARG A 134 12.32 -14.55 5.35
N LYS A 135 11.64 -13.45 5.04
CA LYS A 135 11.06 -13.23 3.70
C LYS A 135 12.14 -13.17 2.63
N ASP A 136 13.25 -12.47 2.87
CA ASP A 136 14.40 -12.47 1.95
C ASP A 136 14.91 -13.89 1.68
N TYR A 137 15.03 -14.72 2.72
CA TYR A 137 15.43 -16.12 2.56
C TYR A 137 14.48 -16.90 1.66
N ILE A 138 13.17 -16.70 1.83
CA ILE A 138 12.13 -17.33 1.01
C ILE A 138 12.23 -16.85 -0.44
N ILE A 139 12.39 -15.54 -0.68
CA ILE A 139 12.56 -14.98 -2.02
C ILE A 139 13.80 -15.56 -2.69
N HIS A 140 14.95 -15.54 -2.03
CA HIS A 140 16.20 -16.12 -2.54
C HIS A 140 16.04 -17.61 -2.89
N THR A 141 15.27 -18.34 -2.10
CA THR A 141 15.09 -19.79 -2.31
C THR A 141 14.08 -20.11 -3.40
N CYS A 142 13.04 -19.29 -3.58
CA CYS A 142 11.90 -19.60 -4.43
C CYS A 142 11.94 -18.92 -5.81
N ILE A 143 12.78 -17.91 -6.01
CA ILE A 143 12.93 -17.26 -7.31
C ILE A 143 14.01 -17.98 -8.13
N VAL A 144 13.59 -18.56 -9.25
CA VAL A 144 14.42 -19.41 -10.10
C VAL A 144 14.32 -19.02 -11.57
N ASP A 145 15.34 -19.41 -12.33
CA ASP A 145 15.26 -19.45 -13.79
C ASP A 145 14.26 -20.54 -14.22
N PRO A 146 13.30 -20.24 -15.12
CA PRO A 146 12.26 -21.19 -15.51
C PRO A 146 12.78 -22.37 -16.34
N ASP A 147 13.90 -22.21 -17.05
CA ASP A 147 14.46 -23.21 -17.95
C ASP A 147 15.40 -24.16 -17.21
N THR A 148 16.21 -23.65 -16.27
CA THR A 148 17.17 -24.47 -15.49
C THR A 148 16.64 -24.90 -14.13
N GLY A 149 15.70 -24.15 -13.54
CA GLY A 149 15.24 -24.33 -12.16
C GLY A 149 16.25 -23.91 -11.09
N GLU A 150 17.39 -23.31 -11.50
CA GLU A 150 18.40 -22.79 -10.59
C GLU A 150 17.96 -21.45 -10.00
N LYS A 151 18.44 -21.13 -8.79
CA LYS A 151 18.13 -19.86 -8.13
C LYS A 151 18.65 -18.69 -8.96
N TYR A 152 17.86 -17.64 -9.08
CA TYR A 152 18.29 -16.44 -9.78
C TYR A 152 19.43 -15.73 -9.06
N TRP A 153 19.33 -15.61 -7.73
CA TRP A 153 20.43 -15.15 -6.89
C TRP A 153 21.23 -16.35 -6.38
N GLU A 154 22.54 -16.36 -6.63
CA GLU A 154 23.42 -17.43 -6.17
C GLU A 154 23.51 -17.46 -4.63
N THR A 155 23.53 -16.27 -4.02
CA THR A 155 23.61 -16.09 -2.57
C THR A 155 22.55 -15.12 -2.05
N ILE A 156 22.27 -15.19 -0.74
CA ILE A 156 21.41 -14.22 -0.05
C ILE A 156 21.99 -12.79 -0.14
N ASP A 157 23.31 -12.65 -0.19
CA ASP A 157 23.94 -11.34 -0.27
C ASP A 157 23.75 -10.71 -1.66
N ASP A 158 23.70 -11.51 -2.73
CA ASP A 158 23.34 -11.03 -4.07
C ASP A 158 21.92 -10.47 -4.07
N LEU A 159 20.96 -11.20 -3.46
CA LEU A 159 19.59 -10.70 -3.30
C LEU A 159 19.55 -9.40 -2.51
N LYS A 160 20.32 -9.29 -1.42
CA LYS A 160 20.34 -8.09 -0.58
C LYS A 160 20.87 -6.87 -1.33
N ASN A 161 21.85 -7.05 -2.19
CA ASN A 161 22.40 -5.98 -3.04
C ASN A 161 21.37 -5.52 -4.10
N ASP A 162 20.46 -6.41 -4.50
CA ASP A 162 19.43 -6.14 -5.50
C ASP A 162 18.13 -5.55 -4.93
N LYS A 163 18.03 -5.32 -3.62
CA LYS A 163 16.77 -4.88 -2.96
C LYS A 163 16.13 -3.60 -3.50
N LEU A 164 16.92 -2.76 -4.17
CA LEU A 164 16.46 -1.50 -4.75
C LEU A 164 16.12 -1.61 -6.25
N THR A 165 16.13 -2.81 -6.80
CA THR A 165 15.85 -3.06 -8.23
C THR A 165 14.40 -3.48 -8.45
N ASP A 166 13.90 -3.23 -9.65
CA ASP A 166 12.57 -3.71 -10.09
C ASP A 166 12.49 -5.24 -10.08
N ILE A 167 13.63 -5.92 -10.28
CA ILE A 167 13.72 -7.39 -10.21
C ILE A 167 13.35 -7.88 -8.82
N TYR A 168 13.96 -7.31 -7.77
CA TYR A 168 13.63 -7.66 -6.40
C TYR A 168 12.18 -7.28 -6.06
N ALA A 169 11.74 -6.07 -6.41
CA ALA A 169 10.38 -5.61 -6.14
C ALA A 169 9.33 -6.56 -6.76
N LYS A 170 9.48 -6.86 -8.06
CA LYS A 170 8.58 -7.77 -8.77
C LYS A 170 8.64 -9.19 -8.21
N SER A 171 9.81 -9.67 -7.85
CA SER A 171 9.99 -10.99 -7.25
C SER A 171 9.33 -11.12 -5.89
N SER A 172 9.46 -10.09 -5.03
CA SER A 172 8.78 -10.01 -3.74
C SER A 172 7.26 -10.06 -3.92
N ASP A 173 6.71 -9.26 -4.83
CA ASP A 173 5.26 -9.25 -5.13
C ASP A 173 4.75 -10.63 -5.57
N MET A 174 5.53 -11.32 -6.42
CA MET A 174 5.17 -12.64 -6.92
C MET A 174 5.24 -13.70 -5.81
N VAL A 175 6.22 -13.61 -4.91
CA VAL A 175 6.30 -14.46 -3.71
C VAL A 175 5.12 -14.20 -2.77
N ASP A 176 4.76 -12.94 -2.54
CA ASP A 176 3.59 -12.60 -1.71
C ASP A 176 2.31 -13.23 -2.24
N ARG A 177 2.11 -13.20 -3.57
CA ARG A 177 0.94 -13.81 -4.21
C ARG A 177 0.94 -15.33 -4.14
N VAL A 178 2.07 -15.97 -4.44
CA VAL A 178 2.15 -17.42 -4.62
C VAL A 178 2.33 -18.17 -3.30
N ILE A 179 3.13 -17.62 -2.38
CA ILE A 179 3.51 -18.30 -1.13
C ILE A 179 2.67 -17.81 0.05
N PHE A 180 2.42 -16.51 0.13
CA PHE A 180 1.69 -15.90 1.24
C PHE A 180 0.19 -15.70 0.96
N ASP A 181 -0.30 -16.21 -0.18
CA ASP A 181 -1.70 -16.11 -0.63
C ASP A 181 -2.22 -14.66 -0.61
N PHE A 182 -1.33 -13.70 -0.93
CA PHE A 182 -1.71 -12.30 -1.05
C PHE A 182 -2.57 -12.12 -2.31
N ASP A 183 -3.82 -11.76 -2.09
CA ASP A 183 -4.80 -11.54 -3.14
C ASP A 183 -4.72 -10.09 -3.68
N PRO A 184 -4.15 -9.86 -4.88
CA PRO A 184 -4.09 -8.52 -5.46
C PRO A 184 -5.49 -7.97 -5.78
N ASP A 185 -6.51 -8.85 -5.87
CA ASP A 185 -7.90 -8.49 -6.13
C ASP A 185 -8.72 -8.30 -4.84
N PHE A 186 -8.08 -8.19 -3.67
CA PHE A 186 -8.78 -7.96 -2.41
C PHE A 186 -9.71 -6.74 -2.48
N GLU A 187 -9.23 -5.63 -3.06
CA GLU A 187 -10.03 -4.40 -3.21
C GLU A 187 -11.26 -4.64 -4.10
N ASN A 188 -11.10 -5.41 -5.18
CA ASN A 188 -12.20 -5.83 -6.05
C ASN A 188 -13.29 -6.62 -5.30
N LYS A 189 -12.93 -7.25 -4.17
CA LYS A 189 -13.85 -8.05 -3.36
C LYS A 189 -14.64 -7.22 -2.35
N LEU A 190 -14.27 -5.96 -2.10
CA LEU A 190 -14.94 -5.07 -1.16
C LEU A 190 -16.40 -4.77 -1.57
N PRO A 191 -17.36 -4.75 -0.62
CA PRO A 191 -18.77 -4.52 -0.94
C PRO A 191 -19.07 -3.21 -1.68
N GLU A 192 -18.39 -2.12 -1.29
CA GLU A 192 -18.50 -0.80 -1.90
C GLU A 192 -17.95 -0.78 -3.34
N VAL A 193 -16.85 -1.49 -3.60
CA VAL A 193 -16.27 -1.63 -4.94
C VAL A 193 -17.17 -2.46 -5.84
N LYS A 194 -17.71 -3.59 -5.34
CA LYS A 194 -18.72 -4.38 -6.06
C LYS A 194 -19.95 -3.55 -6.42
N TRP A 195 -20.37 -2.66 -5.51
CA TRP A 195 -21.49 -1.76 -5.75
C TRP A 195 -21.16 -0.74 -6.85
N LEU A 196 -19.98 -0.10 -6.80
CA LEU A 196 -19.52 0.85 -7.82
C LEU A 196 -19.43 0.20 -9.20
N LYS A 197 -18.86 -1.01 -9.31
CA LYS A 197 -18.79 -1.78 -10.56
C LYS A 197 -20.18 -2.12 -11.10
N LYS A 198 -21.08 -2.60 -10.24
CA LYS A 198 -22.46 -2.95 -10.62
C LYS A 198 -23.20 -1.79 -11.30
N TYR A 199 -22.94 -0.56 -10.88
CA TYR A 199 -23.57 0.65 -11.43
C TYR A 199 -22.68 1.44 -12.40
N LYS A 200 -21.53 0.89 -12.80
CA LYS A 200 -20.59 1.48 -13.76
C LYS A 200 -20.08 2.87 -13.34
N PHE A 201 -19.82 3.05 -12.05
CA PHE A 201 -19.16 4.26 -11.54
C PHE A 201 -17.65 4.15 -11.48
N VAL A 202 -17.12 2.95 -11.69
CA VAL A 202 -15.69 2.68 -11.85
C VAL A 202 -15.48 1.70 -12.99
N ASP A 203 -14.30 1.74 -13.61
CA ASP A 203 -13.86 0.75 -14.58
C ASP A 203 -13.26 -0.50 -13.91
N ASP A 204 -12.70 -1.41 -14.71
CA ASP A 204 -12.09 -2.64 -14.21
C ASP A 204 -10.85 -2.39 -13.34
N ASN A 205 -10.16 -1.26 -13.58
CA ASN A 205 -9.00 -0.76 -12.85
C ASN A 205 -9.38 0.13 -11.65
N LEU A 206 -10.65 0.13 -11.26
CA LEU A 206 -11.19 0.93 -10.14
C LEU A 206 -11.13 2.45 -10.32
N ARG A 207 -10.86 2.94 -11.53
CA ARG A 207 -10.86 4.38 -11.84
C ARG A 207 -12.28 4.88 -11.99
N TYR A 208 -12.61 6.01 -11.38
CA TYR A 208 -13.94 6.60 -11.49
C TYR A 208 -14.27 6.99 -12.94
N ILE A 209 -15.50 6.70 -13.35
CA ILE A 209 -16.03 7.02 -14.68
C ILE A 209 -17.44 7.59 -14.59
N ASP A 210 -17.81 8.44 -15.55
CA ASP A 210 -19.20 8.84 -15.74
C ASP A 210 -19.99 7.63 -16.29
N PRO A 211 -21.10 7.22 -15.65
CA PRO A 211 -21.85 6.03 -16.05
C PRO A 211 -22.58 6.18 -17.40
N ASN A 212 -22.75 7.40 -17.91
CA ASN A 212 -23.40 7.70 -19.18
C ASN A 212 -22.40 7.80 -20.34
N THR A 213 -21.25 8.43 -20.12
CA THR A 213 -20.25 8.64 -21.18
C THR A 213 -19.12 7.60 -21.14
N GLY A 214 -18.82 7.03 -19.97
CA GLY A 214 -17.67 6.16 -19.73
C GLY A 214 -16.35 6.91 -19.58
N GLU A 215 -16.37 8.24 -19.61
CA GLU A 215 -15.17 9.08 -19.48
C GLU A 215 -14.68 9.14 -18.02
N HIS A 216 -13.38 9.36 -17.83
CA HIS A 216 -12.80 9.47 -16.50
C HIS A 216 -13.25 10.75 -15.78
N VAL A 217 -13.63 10.57 -14.52
CA VAL A 217 -14.09 11.65 -13.64
C VAL A 217 -13.45 11.50 -12.26
N ASP A 218 -13.46 12.56 -11.47
CA ASP A 218 -13.04 12.52 -10.07
C ASP A 218 -14.12 11.84 -9.17
N GLU A 219 -13.87 11.76 -7.86
CA GLU A 219 -14.83 11.20 -6.92
C GLU A 219 -16.15 12.00 -6.84
N PHE A 220 -16.18 13.24 -7.32
CA PHE A 220 -17.38 14.09 -7.37
C PHE A 220 -18.12 13.99 -8.70
N GLY A 221 -17.49 13.45 -9.75
CA GLY A 221 -18.05 13.35 -11.10
C GLY A 221 -17.65 14.50 -12.02
N ASN A 222 -16.62 15.27 -11.67
CA ASN A 222 -16.05 16.26 -12.57
C ASN A 222 -15.11 15.56 -13.56
N PRO A 223 -15.11 15.92 -14.85
CA PRO A 223 -14.19 15.35 -15.84
C PRO A 223 -12.74 15.52 -15.42
N LEU A 224 -11.96 14.44 -15.55
CA LEU A 224 -10.49 14.47 -15.40
C LEU A 224 -9.83 14.46 -16.77
N ASP A 225 -8.73 15.19 -16.91
CA ASP A 225 -7.87 15.00 -18.08
C ASP A 225 -7.11 13.67 -18.01
N GLU A 226 -6.50 13.24 -19.12
CA GLU A 226 -5.82 11.94 -19.23
C GLU A 226 -4.62 11.80 -18.27
N SER A 227 -4.02 12.92 -17.86
CA SER A 227 -2.90 12.95 -16.91
C SER A 227 -3.37 12.91 -15.45
N GLU A 228 -4.52 13.51 -15.15
CA GLU A 228 -5.14 13.51 -13.82
C GLU A 228 -5.82 12.17 -13.52
N ALA A 229 -6.38 11.51 -14.54
CA ALA A 229 -7.02 10.20 -14.42
C ALA A 229 -6.04 9.08 -13.96
N LEU A 230 -4.74 9.23 -14.24
CA LEU A 230 -3.70 8.31 -13.77
C LEU A 230 -3.37 8.48 -12.27
N ASN A 231 -3.59 9.66 -11.70
CA ASN A 231 -3.26 9.98 -10.30
C ASN A 231 -4.45 9.85 -9.33
N ALA A 232 -5.67 9.73 -9.83
CA ALA A 232 -6.90 9.76 -9.02
C ALA A 232 -7.09 8.57 -8.05
N LEU A 233 -6.21 7.55 -8.10
CA LEU A 233 -6.17 6.46 -7.11
C LEU A 233 -4.93 6.46 -6.21
N SER A 234 -3.85 7.18 -6.54
CA SER A 234 -2.62 7.18 -5.72
C SER A 234 -2.83 7.90 -4.39
N ASN A 235 -3.77 8.84 -4.31
CA ASN A 235 -4.03 9.65 -3.11
C ASN A 235 -4.77 8.91 -1.98
N ILE A 236 -4.95 7.58 -2.06
CA ILE A 236 -5.50 6.76 -0.97
C ILE A 236 -4.40 6.10 -0.12
N ILE A 237 -3.16 6.05 -0.61
CA ILE A 237 -1.99 5.65 0.17
C ILE A 237 -1.15 6.90 0.31
N GLY A 238 -1.20 7.55 1.48
CA GLY A 238 -0.64 8.87 1.67
C GLY A 238 0.79 9.01 1.17
N ASP A 239 0.93 9.67 0.02
CA ASP A 239 2.12 10.39 -0.40
C ASP A 239 1.94 11.84 0.03
N ILE A 240 2.93 12.35 0.77
CA ILE A 240 3.06 13.77 1.05
C ILE A 240 3.40 14.41 -0.29
N GLU A 241 2.45 15.13 -0.91
CA GLU A 241 2.79 15.99 -2.03
C GLU A 241 3.89 16.98 -1.57
N PRO A 242 5.02 17.10 -2.29
CA PRO A 242 6.00 18.11 -1.96
C PRO A 242 5.38 19.49 -2.12
N GLU A 243 5.46 20.32 -1.07
CA GLU A 243 5.02 21.72 -1.11
C GLU A 243 5.61 22.42 -2.34
N LYS A 244 4.73 22.96 -3.19
CA LYS A 244 5.17 23.85 -4.26
C LYS A 244 5.79 25.10 -3.63
N PRO A 245 7.01 25.51 -4.02
CA PRO A 245 7.62 26.71 -3.48
C PRO A 245 6.78 27.95 -3.84
N TYR A 246 6.59 28.82 -2.84
CA TYR A 246 5.98 30.13 -3.06
C TYR A 246 6.78 30.93 -4.09
N THR A 247 6.13 31.39 -5.15
CA THR A 247 6.70 32.38 -6.07
C THR A 247 6.68 33.75 -5.40
N GLU A 248 7.82 34.44 -5.39
CA GLU A 248 7.96 35.80 -4.84
C GLU A 248 6.92 36.76 -5.41
N ASP A 249 6.37 37.61 -4.54
CA ASP A 249 5.41 38.65 -4.92
C ASP A 249 5.96 39.50 -6.06
N CYS A 250 5.27 39.47 -7.21
CA CYS A 250 5.53 40.37 -8.31
C CYS A 250 5.54 41.82 -7.82
N VAL A 251 6.71 42.46 -7.94
CA VAL A 251 6.91 43.89 -7.71
C VAL A 251 5.82 44.69 -8.43
N LYS A 252 4.95 45.35 -7.65
CA LYS A 252 3.98 46.32 -8.19
C LYS A 252 4.75 47.48 -8.80
N THR A 253 4.93 47.44 -10.12
CA THR A 253 5.40 48.61 -10.88
C THR A 253 4.34 49.71 -10.79
N LYS A 254 4.70 50.81 -10.13
CA LYS A 254 3.89 52.04 -10.06
C LYS A 254 3.65 52.55 -11.49
N LYS A 255 2.42 52.40 -12.00
CA LYS A 255 1.97 53.19 -13.15
C LYS A 255 1.76 54.64 -12.70
N SER A 256 2.57 55.52 -13.26
CA SER A 256 2.45 56.97 -13.11
C SER A 256 1.15 57.46 -13.74
N THR A 257 0.36 58.23 -13.00
CA THR A 257 -0.66 59.11 -13.57
C THR A 257 -0.30 60.55 -13.26
N LYS A 258 0.38 61.19 -14.22
CA LYS A 258 0.34 62.64 -14.39
C LYS A 258 -1.11 63.04 -14.66
N LYS A 259 -1.66 63.93 -13.83
CA LYS A 259 -2.69 64.86 -14.31
C LYS A 259 -2.45 66.24 -13.71
N LYS A 260 -2.07 67.18 -14.59
CA LYS A 260 -1.94 68.61 -14.35
C LYS A 260 -3.34 69.26 -14.33
N SER A 261 -3.44 70.28 -13.46
CA SER A 261 -4.19 71.54 -13.60
C SER A 261 -5.70 71.53 -13.83
N LYS A 262 -6.46 72.14 -12.92
CA LYS A 262 -6.67 73.61 -12.87
C LYS A 262 -6.90 74.05 -11.44
#